data_AF-A0AAJ0BNE9-F1
#
_entry.id   AF-A0AAJ0BNE9-F1
#
_cell.length_a   1.000
_cell.length_b   1.000
_cell.length_c   1.000
_cell.angle_alpha   90.00
_cell.angle_beta   90.00
_cell.angle_gamma   90.00
#
_symmetry.space_group_name_H-M   'P 1'
#
loop_
_entity.id
_entity.type
_entity.pdbx_description
1 polymer ?
#
loop_
_entity_poly.entity_id
_entity_poly.type
_entity_poly.pdbx_seq_one_letter_code
_entity_poly.pdbx_strand_id
1 'polypeptide(L)'
;MNERGIRSLSRYKTARAQKLVQKPSRHISAQFPCLLISPEPQRESRFDIMVSVRLVLATLASHVFLAASSPTPSGLDTRVSVLAVEFCDSTNFRGVCVEINPDSAQCYDLLPDWDNRASSVDNLGKDSYKCTWYLDGNCQGTSYDNQKDADLGDGNGLFDESISSFICVPK
;
A
#
# COMPACT_ATOMS: atom_id res chain seq x y z
N MET A 1 -18.89 -8.88 -51.67
CA MET A 1 -20.35 -8.67 -51.77
C MET A 1 -21.03 -9.85 -51.11
N ASN A 2 -22.12 -9.56 -50.39
CA ASN A 2 -23.07 -10.46 -49.73
C ASN A 2 -22.66 -11.00 -48.36
N GLU A 3 -23.51 -11.04 -47.32
CA GLU A 3 -24.72 -10.28 -46.98
C GLU A 3 -25.06 -10.70 -45.53
N ARG A 4 -25.38 -9.72 -44.68
CA ARG A 4 -26.34 -9.76 -43.56
C ARG A 4 -26.50 -11.05 -42.74
N GLY A 5 -26.13 -10.97 -41.46
CA GLY A 5 -26.57 -11.88 -40.40
C GLY A 5 -26.78 -11.16 -39.06
N ILE A 6 -27.89 -10.44 -38.94
CA ILE A 6 -28.39 -9.82 -37.70
C ILE A 6 -29.04 -10.91 -36.82
N ARG A 7 -28.74 -10.92 -35.51
CA ARG A 7 -29.52 -11.41 -34.33
C ARG A 7 -28.50 -11.63 -33.19
N SER A 8 -28.70 -11.31 -31.92
CA SER A 8 -29.85 -10.86 -31.14
C SER A 8 -29.28 -10.29 -29.83
N LEU A 9 -29.71 -9.09 -29.42
CA LEU A 9 -29.35 -8.47 -28.15
C LEU A 9 -30.10 -9.19 -27.01
N SER A 10 -29.39 -10.00 -26.22
CA SER A 10 -29.92 -10.57 -24.98
C SER A 10 -29.75 -9.56 -23.85
N ARG A 11 -30.80 -8.75 -23.63
CA ARG A 11 -30.94 -7.87 -22.46
C ARG A 11 -31.32 -8.71 -21.25
N TYR A 12 -30.35 -9.13 -20.45
CA TYR A 12 -30.64 -9.55 -19.07
C TYR A 12 -30.77 -8.31 -18.19
N LYS A 13 -32.01 -7.84 -18.02
CA LYS A 13 -32.39 -6.96 -16.90
C LYS A 13 -32.75 -7.84 -15.72
N THR A 14 -31.77 -8.12 -14.87
CA THR A 14 -32.03 -8.74 -13.56
C THR A 14 -32.43 -7.64 -12.59
N ALA A 15 -33.73 -7.47 -12.39
CA ALA A 15 -34.28 -6.63 -11.34
C ALA A 15 -33.96 -7.26 -9.97
N ARG A 16 -32.94 -6.73 -9.29
CA ARG A 16 -32.63 -7.13 -7.91
C ARG A 16 -33.52 -6.32 -6.98
N ALA A 17 -34.49 -7.01 -6.39
CA ALA A 17 -35.37 -6.50 -5.35
C ALA A 17 -34.55 -5.93 -4.19
N GLN A 18 -34.68 -4.63 -3.95
CA GLN A 18 -34.20 -3.98 -2.73
C GLN A 18 -35.11 -4.42 -1.58
N LYS A 19 -34.68 -5.45 -0.84
CA LYS A 19 -35.28 -5.79 0.45
C LYS A 19 -34.74 -4.77 1.47
N LEU A 20 -35.51 -3.70 1.67
CA LEU A 20 -35.37 -2.78 2.79
C LEU A 20 -35.47 -3.58 4.10
N VAL A 21 -34.33 -3.95 4.65
CA VAL A 21 -34.24 -4.44 6.03
C VAL A 21 -34.18 -3.22 6.92
N GLN A 22 -35.35 -2.86 7.44
CA GLN A 22 -35.54 -1.84 8.45
C GLN A 22 -34.80 -2.29 9.73
N LYS A 23 -33.62 -1.72 9.97
CA LYS A 23 -32.81 -1.99 11.16
C LYS A 23 -33.49 -1.34 12.37
N PRO A 24 -33.81 -2.08 13.44
CA PRO A 24 -34.40 -1.49 14.64
C PRO A 24 -33.38 -0.58 15.33
N SER A 25 -33.75 0.70 15.44
CA SER A 25 -33.07 1.69 16.25
C SER A 25 -33.14 1.27 17.72
N ARG A 26 -32.03 0.74 18.24
CA ARG A 26 -31.85 0.58 19.69
C ARG A 26 -31.15 1.82 20.20
N HIS A 27 -31.94 2.72 20.78
CA HIS A 27 -31.47 3.68 21.76
C HIS A 27 -30.81 2.91 22.91
N ILE A 28 -29.49 2.89 22.96
CA ILE A 28 -28.74 2.60 24.18
C ILE A 28 -28.17 3.94 24.64
N SER A 29 -28.92 4.54 25.56
CA SER A 29 -28.46 5.61 26.42
C SER A 29 -27.43 5.00 27.37
N ALA A 30 -26.14 5.25 27.11
CA ALA A 30 -25.08 5.03 28.07
C ALA A 30 -24.48 6.39 28.40
N GLN A 31 -24.99 6.96 29.50
CA GLN A 31 -24.36 8.06 30.21
C GLN A 31 -22.99 7.57 30.70
N PHE A 32 -21.91 8.04 30.08
CA PHE A 32 -20.58 7.93 30.65
C PHE A 32 -20.23 9.25 31.35
N PRO A 33 -19.95 9.23 32.66
CA PRO A 33 -19.56 10.43 33.39
C PRO A 33 -18.18 10.92 32.91
N CYS A 34 -18.11 12.23 32.73
CA CYS A 34 -16.89 12.99 32.51
C CYS A 34 -15.86 12.69 33.61
N LEU A 35 -14.81 11.94 33.28
CA LEU A 35 -13.56 11.98 34.03
C LEU A 35 -12.63 12.96 33.33
N LEU A 36 -12.63 14.18 33.88
CA LEU A 36 -11.62 15.21 33.70
C LEU A 36 -10.26 14.61 34.06
N ILE A 37 -9.46 14.28 33.05
CA ILE A 37 -8.03 14.03 33.23
C ILE A 37 -7.28 15.28 32.76
N SER A 38 -6.49 15.78 33.70
CA SER A 38 -5.73 17.02 33.70
C SER A 38 -4.84 17.21 32.47
N PRO A 39 -4.66 18.46 31.98
CA PRO A 39 -3.64 18.77 30.99
C PRO A 39 -2.25 18.71 31.64
N GLU A 40 -1.40 17.77 31.20
CA GLU A 40 0.01 17.71 31.58
C GLU A 40 0.83 18.67 30.69
N PRO A 41 1.74 19.48 31.26
CA PRO A 41 2.36 20.59 30.55
C PRO A 41 3.42 20.15 29.55
N GLN A 42 3.36 20.84 28.40
CA GLN A 42 4.34 20.89 27.33
C GLN A 42 5.77 20.99 27.85
N ARG A 43 6.60 19.97 27.57
CA ARG A 43 8.05 20.08 27.70
C ARG A 43 8.63 20.48 26.33
N GLU A 44 8.84 21.77 26.17
CA GLU A 44 9.74 22.36 25.17
C GLU A 44 11.07 21.57 25.18
N SER A 45 11.38 20.90 24.07
CA SER A 45 12.74 20.49 23.78
C SER A 45 13.25 21.37 22.65
N ARG A 46 13.77 22.54 23.04
CA ARG A 46 14.62 23.38 22.19
C ARG A 46 15.89 22.59 21.88
N PHE A 47 15.97 22.03 20.69
CA PHE A 47 17.25 21.66 20.10
C PHE A 47 17.65 22.78 19.14
N ASP A 48 18.36 23.76 19.69
CA ASP A 48 19.22 24.67 18.95
C ASP A 48 20.37 23.86 18.34
N ILE A 49 20.20 23.34 17.11
CA ILE A 49 21.33 22.82 16.34
C ILE A 49 21.94 23.98 15.57
N MET A 50 22.99 24.53 16.20
CA MET A 50 23.85 25.58 15.70
C MET A 50 24.65 25.11 14.47
N VAL A 51 24.52 25.91 13.42
CA VAL A 51 25.35 26.06 12.21
C VAL A 51 26.74 25.40 12.25
N SER A 52 27.05 24.62 11.21
CA SER A 52 28.43 24.51 10.70
C SER A 52 28.43 24.42 9.17
N VAL A 53 28.34 25.57 8.52
CA VAL A 53 28.66 25.75 7.10
C VAL A 53 30.17 25.58 6.94
N ARG A 54 30.63 24.40 6.53
CA ARG A 54 32.00 24.22 6.04
C ARG A 54 31.99 24.36 4.52
N LEU A 55 32.31 25.58 4.10
CA LEU A 55 32.85 25.91 2.79
C LEU A 55 34.07 25.00 2.51
N VAL A 56 33.99 24.13 1.52
CA VAL A 56 35.17 23.42 0.99
C VAL A 56 35.32 23.78 -0.48
N LEU A 57 36.48 24.36 -0.77
CA LEU A 57 36.91 24.91 -2.03
C LEU A 57 36.88 23.88 -3.17
N ALA A 58 36.54 24.39 -4.35
CA ALA A 58 36.75 23.74 -5.63
C ALA A 58 38.25 23.56 -5.94
N THR A 59 38.61 22.37 -6.43
CA THR A 59 39.83 22.16 -7.23
C THR A 59 39.47 21.33 -8.46
N LEU A 60 39.56 21.97 -9.64
CA LEU A 60 39.53 21.36 -10.95
C LEU A 60 40.84 20.60 -11.18
N ALA A 61 40.77 19.29 -11.39
CA ALA A 61 41.90 18.51 -11.90
C ALA A 61 41.40 17.58 -13.01
N SER A 62 41.65 18.00 -14.25
CA SER A 62 41.42 17.23 -15.48
C SER A 62 42.29 15.97 -15.46
N HIS A 63 41.65 14.80 -15.32
CA HIS A 63 42.31 13.52 -15.50
C HIS A 63 41.79 12.89 -16.79
N VAL A 64 42.67 12.84 -17.81
CA VAL A 64 42.47 12.03 -19.00
C VAL A 64 42.72 10.57 -18.61
N PHE A 65 41.66 9.79 -18.45
CA PHE A 65 41.76 8.34 -18.25
C PHE A 65 41.73 7.62 -19.60
N LEU A 66 42.81 6.91 -19.92
CA LEU A 66 42.86 5.91 -20.97
C LEU A 66 42.02 4.70 -20.52
N ALA A 67 40.94 4.41 -21.24
CA ALA A 67 40.06 3.28 -20.99
C ALA A 67 40.77 1.96 -21.39
N ALA A 68 41.23 1.19 -20.40
CA ALA A 68 41.51 -0.23 -20.56
C ALA A 68 40.22 -1.01 -20.27
N SER A 69 39.66 -1.68 -21.28
CA SER A 69 38.48 -2.53 -21.13
C SER A 69 38.88 -3.88 -20.52
N SER A 70 38.89 -3.98 -19.19
CA SER A 70 38.93 -5.27 -18.51
C SER A 70 37.58 -5.98 -18.65
N PRO A 71 37.52 -7.28 -18.99
CA PRO A 71 36.28 -8.03 -19.00
C PRO A 71 35.71 -8.07 -17.58
N THR A 72 34.56 -7.43 -17.39
CA THR A 72 33.81 -7.44 -16.14
C THR A 72 33.40 -8.89 -15.85
N PRO A 73 33.77 -9.48 -14.70
CA PRO A 73 33.23 -10.76 -14.31
C PRO A 73 31.71 -10.60 -14.19
N SER A 74 30.97 -11.39 -14.97
CA SER A 74 29.52 -11.55 -14.83
C SER A 74 29.25 -12.08 -13.42
N GLY A 75 29.04 -11.14 -12.50
CA GLY A 75 28.63 -11.42 -11.14
C GLY A 75 27.35 -12.22 -11.18
N LEU A 76 27.38 -13.37 -10.53
CA LEU A 76 26.23 -14.19 -10.21
C LEU A 76 25.16 -13.27 -9.62
N ASP A 77 24.13 -12.94 -10.41
CA ASP A 77 22.94 -12.20 -10.00
C ASP A 77 22.18 -13.09 -9.02
N THR A 78 22.72 -13.19 -7.81
CA THR A 78 22.03 -13.78 -6.66
C THR A 78 20.99 -12.75 -6.31
N ARG A 79 19.87 -12.77 -7.04
CA ARG A 79 18.69 -11.98 -6.72
C ARG A 79 18.25 -12.42 -5.35
N VAL A 80 18.73 -11.72 -4.33
CA VAL A 80 18.15 -11.78 -3.00
C VAL A 80 16.73 -11.29 -3.21
N SER A 81 15.78 -12.21 -3.16
CA SER A 81 14.36 -11.86 -3.24
C SER A 81 14.01 -11.05 -2.02
N VAL A 82 14.06 -9.73 -2.16
CA VAL A 82 13.67 -8.81 -1.10
C VAL A 82 12.16 -8.87 -0.97
N LEU A 83 11.68 -9.16 0.25
CA LEU A 83 10.28 -9.04 0.59
C LEU A 83 9.96 -7.55 0.70
N ALA A 84 9.33 -7.01 -0.34
CA ALA A 84 8.92 -5.62 -0.43
C ALA A 84 7.50 -5.52 -0.99
N VAL A 85 6.71 -4.61 -0.44
CA VAL A 85 5.36 -4.28 -0.89
C VAL A 85 5.26 -2.78 -1.11
N GLU A 86 4.68 -2.37 -2.23
CA GLU A 86 4.37 -0.97 -2.52
C GLU A 86 2.86 -0.72 -2.36
N PHE A 87 2.51 0.36 -1.65
CA PHE A 87 1.15 0.90 -1.57
C PHE A 87 1.15 2.29 -2.19
N CYS A 88 0.12 2.63 -2.98
CA CYS A 88 -0.07 3.97 -3.53
C CYS A 88 -1.48 4.49 -3.21
N ASP A 89 -1.60 5.78 -2.95
CA ASP A 89 -2.87 6.46 -2.61
C ASP A 89 -3.75 6.80 -3.81
N SER A 90 -3.31 6.44 -5.02
CA SER A 90 -4.09 6.56 -6.24
C SER A 90 -4.02 5.27 -7.04
N THR A 91 -4.97 5.09 -7.95
CA THR A 91 -4.96 3.96 -8.88
C THR A 91 -3.80 4.06 -9.88
N ASN A 92 -3.50 2.93 -10.51
CA ASN A 92 -2.47 2.74 -11.53
C ASN A 92 -1.06 3.03 -11.03
N PHE A 93 -0.77 2.79 -9.74
CA PHE A 93 0.54 3.03 -9.11
C PHE A 93 0.98 4.49 -9.27
N ARG A 94 0.07 5.42 -8.97
CA ARG A 94 0.29 6.87 -9.07
C ARG A 94 0.09 7.52 -7.71
N GLY A 95 0.41 8.82 -7.65
CA GLY A 95 0.21 9.63 -6.46
C GLY A 95 1.38 9.48 -5.49
N VAL A 96 1.08 9.52 -4.20
CA VAL A 96 2.07 9.22 -3.16
C VAL A 96 2.12 7.71 -3.01
N CYS A 97 3.32 7.14 -3.01
CA CYS A 97 3.55 5.72 -2.78
C CYS A 97 4.50 5.50 -1.60
N VAL A 98 4.35 4.37 -0.91
CA VAL A 98 5.26 3.91 0.14
C VAL A 98 5.66 2.47 -0.14
N GLU A 99 6.95 2.19 0.03
CA GLU A 99 7.49 0.84 0.06
C GLU A 99 7.64 0.38 1.51
N ILE A 100 7.16 -0.82 1.80
CA ILE A 100 7.23 -1.46 3.11
C ILE A 100 7.95 -2.80 2.96
N ASN A 101 8.94 -3.02 3.82
CA ASN A 101 9.74 -4.25 3.89
C ASN A 101 9.39 -5.00 5.18
N PRO A 102 8.31 -5.80 5.21
CA PRO A 102 7.89 -6.52 6.41
C PRO A 102 8.76 -7.76 6.65
N ASP A 103 8.71 -8.27 7.88
CA ASP A 103 9.21 -9.61 8.19
C ASP A 103 8.31 -10.69 7.57
N SER A 104 8.93 -11.76 7.06
CA SER A 104 8.18 -12.85 6.43
C SER A 104 7.32 -13.60 7.44
N ALA A 105 6.10 -13.98 7.03
CA ALA A 105 5.13 -14.72 7.82
C ALA A 105 4.71 -14.04 9.14
N GLN A 106 4.95 -12.73 9.27
CA GLN A 106 4.45 -11.90 10.35
C GLN A 106 3.37 -10.96 9.82
N CYS A 107 2.32 -10.76 10.62
CA CYS A 107 1.32 -9.75 10.30
C CYS A 107 1.91 -8.35 10.45
N TYR A 108 1.66 -7.50 9.47
CA TYR A 108 2.04 -6.10 9.47
C TYR A 108 0.78 -5.22 9.45
N ASP A 109 0.59 -4.45 10.51
CA ASP A 109 -0.41 -3.39 10.56
C ASP A 109 0.13 -2.14 9.86
N LEU A 110 -0.66 -1.55 8.97
CA LEU A 110 -0.27 -0.31 8.31
C LEU A 110 -0.11 0.82 9.33
N LEU A 111 0.86 1.69 9.06
CA LEU A 111 1.04 2.89 9.88
C LEU A 111 -0.20 3.78 9.78
N PRO A 112 -0.52 4.58 10.81
CA PRO A 112 -1.73 5.42 10.82
C PRO A 112 -1.90 6.34 9.60
N ASP A 113 -0.82 6.77 8.96
CA ASP A 113 -0.87 7.64 7.76
C ASP A 113 -1.22 6.90 6.45
N TRP A 114 -1.24 5.56 6.51
CA TRP A 114 -1.47 4.65 5.40
C TRP A 114 -2.63 3.66 5.62
N ASP A 115 -3.09 3.53 6.86
CA ASP A 115 -4.31 2.83 7.21
C ASP A 115 -5.50 3.38 6.40
N ASN A 116 -6.23 2.51 5.70
CA ASN A 116 -7.40 2.89 4.92
C ASN A 116 -7.12 3.98 3.86
N ARG A 117 -5.96 3.90 3.19
CA ARG A 117 -5.54 4.91 2.20
C ARG A 117 -5.18 4.36 0.83
N ALA A 118 -4.80 3.09 0.74
CA ALA A 118 -4.27 2.54 -0.50
C ALA A 118 -5.37 2.32 -1.55
N SER A 119 -5.11 2.76 -2.79
CA SER A 119 -5.95 2.50 -3.98
C SER A 119 -5.26 1.63 -5.02
N SER A 120 -3.96 1.36 -4.86
CA SER A 120 -3.24 0.32 -5.60
C SER A 120 -2.12 -0.31 -4.77
N VAL A 121 -1.80 -1.58 -5.07
CA VAL A 121 -0.82 -2.39 -4.34
C VAL A 121 0.03 -3.25 -5.27
N ASP A 122 1.33 -3.38 -4.98
CA ASP A 122 2.23 -4.31 -5.69
C ASP A 122 3.11 -5.07 -4.69
N ASN A 123 3.02 -6.40 -4.71
CA ASN A 123 4.02 -7.25 -4.10
C ASN A 123 5.24 -7.29 -5.05
N LEU A 124 6.25 -6.49 -4.72
CA LEU A 124 7.50 -6.41 -5.47
C LEU A 124 8.28 -7.73 -5.36
N GLY A 125 8.11 -8.47 -4.27
CA GLY A 125 8.65 -9.81 -4.03
C GLY A 125 7.79 -10.97 -4.54
N LYS A 126 6.84 -10.73 -5.46
CA LYS A 126 5.84 -11.73 -5.91
C LYS A 126 6.41 -13.02 -6.49
N ASP A 127 7.67 -13.06 -6.91
CA ASP A 127 8.28 -14.30 -7.40
C ASP A 127 8.63 -15.28 -6.27
N SER A 128 8.80 -14.80 -5.04
CA SER A 128 9.21 -15.61 -3.88
C SER A 128 8.23 -15.58 -2.72
N TYR A 129 7.35 -14.59 -2.67
CA TYR A 129 6.38 -14.43 -1.58
C TYR A 129 4.96 -14.29 -2.14
N LYS A 130 3.98 -14.74 -1.36
CA LYS A 130 2.56 -14.50 -1.57
C LYS A 130 2.03 -13.63 -0.43
N CYS A 131 1.51 -12.45 -0.76
CA CYS A 131 0.89 -11.55 0.20
C CYS A 131 -0.63 -11.72 0.22
N THR A 132 -1.24 -11.51 1.38
CA THR A 132 -2.69 -11.43 1.61
C THR A 132 -2.98 -10.14 2.36
N TRP A 133 -3.96 -9.38 1.84
CA TRP A 133 -4.37 -8.06 2.30
C TRP A 133 -5.67 -8.19 3.10
N TYR A 134 -5.81 -7.40 4.17
CA TYR A 134 -6.92 -7.48 5.11
C TYR A 134 -7.53 -6.11 5.37
N LEU A 135 -8.86 -6.08 5.51
CA LEU A 135 -9.59 -4.83 5.82
C LEU A 135 -9.40 -4.38 7.26
N ASP A 136 -9.18 -5.31 8.19
CA ASP A 136 -8.99 -5.01 9.61
C ASP A 136 -7.52 -5.14 10.00
N GLY A 137 -7.14 -4.58 11.15
CA GLY A 137 -5.82 -4.79 11.75
C GLY A 137 -5.59 -6.24 12.20
N ASN A 138 -4.34 -6.58 12.49
CA ASN A 138 -3.85 -7.88 12.93
C ASN A 138 -4.16 -9.02 11.96
N CYS A 139 -4.26 -8.73 10.66
CA CYS A 139 -4.51 -9.69 9.58
C CYS A 139 -5.81 -10.47 9.80
N GLN A 140 -6.88 -9.74 10.14
CA GLN A 140 -8.21 -10.28 10.41
C GLN A 140 -9.25 -9.73 9.44
N GLY A 141 -10.45 -10.30 9.49
CA GLY A 141 -11.58 -9.83 8.70
C GLY A 141 -11.55 -10.33 7.26
N THR A 142 -12.11 -9.51 6.36
CA THR A 142 -12.19 -9.85 4.94
C THR A 142 -10.82 -9.72 4.28
N SER A 143 -10.45 -10.70 3.47
CA SER A 143 -9.13 -10.79 2.87
C SER A 143 -9.15 -10.91 1.34
N TYR A 144 -8.06 -10.49 0.71
CA TYR A 144 -7.84 -10.55 -0.74
C TYR A 144 -6.37 -10.85 -1.04
N ASP A 145 -6.05 -11.56 -2.14
CA ASP A 145 -4.72 -12.11 -2.39
C ASP A 145 -4.16 -11.87 -3.80
N ASN A 146 -4.64 -10.86 -4.54
CA ASN A 146 -3.96 -10.47 -5.78
C ASN A 146 -2.61 -9.84 -5.47
N GLN A 147 -1.57 -10.27 -6.19
CA GLN A 147 -0.19 -9.86 -5.91
C GLN A 147 0.18 -8.51 -6.51
N LYS A 148 -0.62 -8.02 -7.45
CA LYS A 148 -0.47 -6.71 -8.07
C LYS A 148 -1.85 -6.26 -8.51
N ASP A 149 -2.30 -5.15 -7.96
CA ASP A 149 -3.59 -4.57 -8.27
C ASP A 149 -3.43 -3.07 -8.49
N ALA A 150 -3.74 -2.66 -9.71
CA ALA A 150 -3.65 -1.26 -10.13
C ALA A 150 -4.89 -0.48 -9.69
N ASP A 151 -6.00 -1.12 -9.36
CA ASP A 151 -7.25 -0.43 -9.07
C ASP A 151 -8.08 -1.24 -8.07
N LEU A 152 -7.82 -1.00 -6.78
CA LEU A 152 -8.57 -1.65 -5.70
C LEU A 152 -10.06 -1.24 -5.66
N GLY A 153 -10.40 -0.17 -6.38
CA GLY A 153 -11.77 0.29 -6.60
C GLY A 153 -12.52 -0.51 -7.66
N ASP A 154 -11.83 -1.38 -8.40
CA ASP A 154 -12.47 -2.22 -9.39
C ASP A 154 -13.41 -3.27 -8.77
N GLY A 155 -14.32 -3.81 -9.58
CA GLY A 155 -15.33 -4.76 -9.11
C GLY A 155 -16.33 -4.16 -8.12
N ASN A 156 -16.20 -4.50 -6.83
CA ASN A 156 -17.08 -4.02 -5.76
C ASN A 156 -16.47 -2.89 -4.92
N GLY A 157 -15.21 -2.50 -5.18
CA GLY A 157 -14.51 -1.43 -4.48
C GLY A 157 -14.31 -1.63 -2.98
N LEU A 158 -14.42 -2.87 -2.48
CA LEU A 158 -14.37 -3.14 -1.05
C LEU A 158 -12.99 -2.88 -0.44
N PHE A 159 -11.92 -2.99 -1.23
CA PHE A 159 -10.54 -2.86 -0.77
C PHE A 159 -9.94 -1.48 -1.05
N ASP A 160 -10.62 -0.63 -1.83
CA ASP A 160 -10.20 0.74 -2.08
C ASP A 160 -10.24 1.56 -0.79
N GLU A 161 -9.12 2.18 -0.45
CA GLU A 161 -8.97 2.98 0.77
C GLU A 161 -9.43 2.23 2.04
N SER A 162 -9.30 0.89 2.05
CA SER A 162 -9.88 0.06 3.13
C SER A 162 -8.93 -1.02 3.65
N ILE A 163 -7.71 -1.11 3.13
CA ILE A 163 -6.69 -2.05 3.64
C ILE A 163 -6.10 -1.47 4.93
N SER A 164 -6.03 -2.29 5.98
CA SER A 164 -5.46 -1.92 7.28
C SER A 164 -4.28 -2.79 7.70
N SER A 165 -4.18 -4.02 7.19
CA SER A 165 -3.04 -4.90 7.48
C SER A 165 -2.77 -5.91 6.37
N PHE A 166 -1.61 -6.54 6.42
CA PHE A 166 -1.21 -7.57 5.47
C PHE A 166 -0.20 -8.55 6.03
N ILE A 167 -0.12 -9.74 5.44
CA ILE A 167 0.91 -10.75 5.72
C ILE A 167 1.44 -11.31 4.42
N CYS A 168 2.75 -11.50 4.34
CA CYS A 168 3.40 -12.12 3.21
C CYS A 168 4.11 -13.40 3.65
N VAL A 169 3.79 -14.52 3.00
CA VAL A 169 4.38 -15.83 3.29
C VAL A 169 5.26 -16.29 2.13
N PRO A 170 6.36 -17.02 2.38
CA PRO A 170 7.12 -17.67 1.31
C PRO A 170 6.23 -18.59 0.48
N LYS A 171 6.51 -18.69 -0.83
CA LYS A 171 5.85 -19.61 -1.75
C LYS A 171 6.39 -21.03 -1.69
#